data_AF-A0A096AGA8-F1
#
_entry.id   AF-A0A096AGA8-F1
#
_cell.length_a   1.000
_cell.length_b   1.000
_cell.length_c   1.000
_cell.angle_alpha   90.00
_cell.angle_beta   90.00
_cell.angle_gamma   90.00
#
_symmetry.space_group_name_H-M   'P 1'
#
loop_
_entity.id
_entity.type
_entity.pdbx_description
1 polymer ?
#
loop_
_entity_poly.entity_id
_entity_poly.type
_entity_poly.pdbx_seq_one_letter_code
_entity_poly.pdbx_strand_id
1 'polypeptide(L)'
;MFMAKNNSYNKHYTMDIIRFVYLVACCCILYITIKKKTSDQIEKYDNIKEGDYSQKSSCELSNPNSTDEDSIRDTEDLKYTLETVNAWISNCDQKTNILLSIMGVAITILLSSDFVIKLRQIIFTPFVQYWTGERTNIAFSLGKSCVFILLLSSAAFVIKSCHYLFKAIGANIDYTAMYNTNPQLPKQSYIFFKTISQMSYKQFQDDYIDIKEDLKAQIYVNSKIATNKFENYKQGMFWFKILLISTVMLFISIMIM
;
A
#
# COMPACT_ATOMS: atom_id res chain seq x y z
N MET A 1 -36.76 -47.90 6.96
CA MET A 1 -35.62 -47.34 7.73
C MET A 1 -34.37 -47.06 6.88
N PHE A 2 -34.04 -47.88 5.86
CA PHE A 2 -32.89 -47.63 4.96
C PHE A 2 -32.98 -46.38 4.07
N MET A 3 -34.18 -45.96 3.64
CA MET A 3 -34.33 -44.77 2.78
C MET A 3 -34.08 -43.43 3.48
N ALA A 4 -34.35 -43.31 4.78
CA ALA A 4 -34.09 -42.08 5.53
C ALA A 4 -32.58 -41.82 5.73
N LYS A 5 -31.80 -42.90 5.92
CA LYS A 5 -30.34 -42.81 6.08
C LYS A 5 -29.64 -42.42 4.77
N ASN A 6 -30.14 -42.93 3.63
CA ASN A 6 -29.61 -42.58 2.31
C ASN A 6 -29.91 -41.12 1.94
N ASN A 7 -31.08 -40.60 2.30
CA ASN A 7 -31.45 -39.20 2.04
C ASN A 7 -30.64 -38.22 2.91
N SER A 8 -30.36 -38.57 4.16
CA SER A 8 -29.47 -37.78 5.04
C SER A 8 -28.03 -37.76 4.56
N TYR A 9 -27.51 -38.88 4.06
CA TYR A 9 -26.15 -38.98 3.50
C TYR A 9 -26.01 -38.15 2.22
N ASN A 10 -26.98 -38.27 1.31
CA ASN A 10 -26.96 -37.56 0.04
C ASN A 10 -27.05 -36.05 0.25
N LYS A 11 -27.88 -35.60 1.21
CA LYS A 11 -28.04 -34.18 1.59
C LYS A 11 -26.78 -33.58 2.22
N HIS A 12 -26.02 -34.35 3.02
CA HIS A 12 -24.73 -33.91 3.54
C HIS A 12 -23.71 -33.74 2.41
N TYR A 13 -23.66 -34.70 1.47
CA TYR A 13 -22.79 -34.65 0.30
C TYR A 13 -23.14 -33.49 -0.65
N THR A 14 -24.43 -33.19 -0.86
CA THR A 14 -24.85 -32.07 -1.71
C THR A 14 -24.47 -30.72 -1.09
N MET A 15 -24.62 -30.58 0.23
CA MET A 15 -24.20 -29.37 0.96
C MET A 15 -22.68 -29.17 0.88
N ASP A 16 -21.89 -30.24 1.00
CA ASP A 16 -20.43 -30.18 0.87
C ASP A 16 -19.96 -29.86 -0.56
N ILE A 17 -20.67 -30.34 -1.59
CA ILE A 17 -20.40 -29.97 -2.99
C ILE A 17 -20.73 -28.49 -3.25
N ILE A 18 -21.87 -27.98 -2.77
CA ILE A 18 -22.23 -26.56 -2.92
C ILE A 18 -21.22 -25.66 -2.21
N ARG A 19 -20.79 -26.04 -1.00
CA ARG A 19 -19.73 -25.38 -0.23
C ARG A 19 -18.41 -25.37 -1.00
N PHE A 20 -18.04 -26.50 -1.62
CA PHE A 20 -16.84 -26.61 -2.44
C PHE A 20 -16.89 -25.73 -3.70
N VAL A 21 -18.01 -25.71 -4.41
CA VAL A 21 -18.19 -24.88 -5.62
C VAL A 21 -18.13 -23.39 -5.28
N TYR A 22 -18.79 -22.96 -4.21
CA TYR A 22 -18.75 -21.57 -3.73
C TYR A 22 -17.32 -21.14 -3.38
N LEU A 23 -16.59 -22.00 -2.69
CA LEU A 23 -15.22 -21.77 -2.26
C LEU A 23 -14.22 -21.71 -3.43
N VAL A 24 -14.33 -22.62 -4.40
CA VAL A 24 -13.53 -22.59 -5.63
C VAL A 24 -13.81 -21.31 -6.43
N ALA A 25 -15.08 -20.92 -6.55
CA ALA A 25 -15.45 -19.66 -7.20
C ALA A 25 -14.79 -18.45 -6.51
N CYS A 26 -14.70 -18.46 -5.18
CA CYS A 26 -14.12 -17.35 -4.43
C CYS A 26 -12.59 -17.31 -4.48
N CYS A 27 -11.93 -18.48 -4.45
CA CYS A 27 -10.50 -18.57 -4.75
C CYS A 27 -10.19 -18.10 -6.18
N CYS A 28 -11.05 -18.42 -7.15
CA CYS A 28 -10.94 -17.94 -8.53
C CYS A 28 -11.13 -16.42 -8.61
N ILE A 29 -12.11 -15.83 -7.92
CA ILE A 29 -12.33 -14.38 -7.89
C ILE A 29 -11.13 -13.65 -7.27
N LEU A 30 -10.60 -14.14 -6.15
CA LEU A 30 -9.41 -13.59 -5.51
C LEU A 30 -8.19 -13.70 -6.44
N TYR A 31 -7.99 -14.86 -7.06
CA TYR A 31 -6.89 -15.10 -8.00
C TYR A 31 -6.98 -14.19 -9.24
N ILE A 32 -8.16 -14.06 -9.85
CA ILE A 32 -8.38 -13.17 -11.00
C ILE A 32 -8.13 -11.71 -10.60
N THR A 33 -8.58 -11.29 -9.42
CA THR A 33 -8.37 -9.92 -8.92
C THR A 33 -6.88 -9.61 -8.73
N ILE A 34 -6.11 -10.55 -8.17
CA ILE A 34 -4.66 -10.43 -7.98
C ILE A 34 -3.94 -10.44 -9.33
N LYS A 35 -4.30 -11.36 -10.23
CA LYS A 35 -3.65 -11.52 -11.55
C LYS A 35 -3.90 -10.29 -12.43
N LYS A 36 -5.14 -9.78 -12.49
CA LYS A 36 -5.49 -8.58 -13.26
C LYS A 36 -4.66 -7.38 -12.82
N LYS A 37 -4.60 -7.12 -11.51
CA LYS A 37 -3.75 -6.07 -10.95
C LYS A 37 -2.27 -6.26 -11.32
N THR A 38 -1.76 -7.48 -11.21
CA THR A 38 -0.34 -7.77 -11.51
C THR A 38 -0.03 -7.46 -12.98
N SER A 39 -0.95 -7.79 -13.89
CA SER A 39 -0.85 -7.43 -15.31
C SER A 39 -0.85 -5.90 -15.52
N ASP A 40 -1.78 -5.18 -14.88
CA ASP A 40 -1.88 -3.71 -15.00
C ASP A 40 -0.63 -2.99 -14.44
N GLN A 41 0.04 -3.57 -13.43
CA GLN A 41 1.28 -3.01 -12.87
C GLN A 41 2.47 -3.23 -13.81
N ILE A 42 2.56 -4.41 -14.45
CA ILE A 42 3.63 -4.74 -15.41
C ILE A 42 3.51 -3.83 -16.64
N GLU A 43 2.31 -3.72 -17.21
CA GLU A 43 2.05 -2.87 -18.37
C GLU A 43 2.36 -1.39 -18.10
N LYS A 44 2.00 -0.87 -16.92
CA LYS A 44 2.35 0.52 -16.55
C LYS A 44 3.87 0.73 -16.43
N TYR A 45 4.60 -0.24 -15.91
CA TYR A 45 6.05 -0.13 -15.73
C TYR A 45 6.82 -0.18 -17.07
N ASP A 46 6.36 -1.01 -18.01
CA ASP A 46 6.96 -1.10 -19.34
C ASP A 46 6.72 0.19 -20.16
N ASN A 47 5.53 0.77 -20.08
CA ASN A 47 5.21 2.05 -20.74
C ASN A 47 5.99 3.25 -20.17
N ILE A 48 6.36 3.23 -18.88
CA ILE A 48 7.17 4.31 -18.26
C ILE A 48 8.62 4.27 -18.76
N LYS A 49 9.15 3.08 -19.11
CA LYS A 49 10.52 2.96 -19.64
C LYS A 49 10.67 3.46 -21.08
N GLU A 50 9.61 3.43 -21.88
CA GLU A 50 9.63 3.94 -23.26
C GLU A 50 9.43 5.46 -23.37
N GLY A 51 8.84 6.11 -22.36
CA GLY A 51 8.46 7.53 -22.42
C GLY A 51 9.54 8.57 -22.09
N ASP A 52 10.71 8.18 -21.57
CA ASP A 52 11.70 9.12 -20.98
C ASP A 52 12.65 9.78 -22.01
N TYR A 53 12.46 9.55 -23.31
CA TYR A 53 13.36 10.04 -24.38
C TYR A 53 12.79 11.10 -25.32
N SER A 54 11.69 11.79 -24.98
CA SER A 54 11.15 12.81 -25.88
C SER A 54 10.43 13.95 -25.18
N GLN A 55 11.19 14.95 -24.71
CA GLN A 55 10.64 16.29 -24.57
C GLN A 55 11.70 17.37 -24.86
N LYS A 56 11.66 17.87 -26.10
CA LYS A 56 12.47 19.00 -26.57
C LYS A 56 11.79 20.30 -26.12
N SER A 57 12.50 21.07 -25.30
CA SER A 57 12.13 22.41 -24.85
C SER A 57 12.18 23.39 -26.02
N SER A 58 11.12 24.16 -26.21
CA SER A 58 11.10 25.34 -27.08
C SER A 58 10.92 26.58 -26.19
N CYS A 59 11.95 27.42 -26.15
CA CYS A 59 11.94 28.72 -25.49
C CYS A 59 11.42 29.79 -26.45
N GLU A 60 10.66 30.77 -25.94
CA GLU A 60 10.40 32.03 -26.64
C GLU A 60 10.70 33.25 -25.75
N LEU A 61 10.94 34.37 -26.43
CA LEU A 61 11.92 35.43 -26.19
C LEU A 61 11.38 36.61 -25.36
N SER A 62 12.25 37.19 -24.52
CA SER A 62 12.01 38.28 -23.56
C SER A 62 12.07 39.71 -24.15
N ASN A 63 11.34 40.65 -23.53
CA ASN A 63 11.35 42.11 -23.77
C ASN A 63 12.14 42.85 -22.64
N PRO A 64 12.86 43.97 -22.86
CA PRO A 64 13.96 44.40 -21.97
C PRO A 64 13.63 45.26 -20.73
N ASN A 65 12.37 45.57 -20.44
CA ASN A 65 11.99 46.44 -19.30
C ASN A 65 11.28 45.70 -18.15
N SER A 66 11.23 44.36 -18.21
CA SER A 66 10.44 43.52 -17.29
C SER A 66 11.28 42.60 -16.39
N THR A 67 12.61 42.72 -16.43
CA THR A 67 13.54 41.67 -15.95
C THR A 67 13.47 41.43 -14.44
N ASP A 68 13.20 42.45 -13.63
CA ASP A 68 13.08 42.29 -12.17
C ASP A 68 11.68 41.83 -11.74
N GLU A 69 10.61 42.34 -12.36
CA GLU A 69 9.24 41.90 -12.07
C GLU A 69 8.98 40.45 -12.53
N ASP A 70 9.45 40.08 -13.72
CA ASP A 70 9.34 38.72 -14.22
C ASP A 70 10.19 37.75 -13.37
N SER A 71 11.38 38.19 -12.94
CA SER A 71 12.24 37.42 -12.03
C SER A 71 11.60 37.16 -10.66
N ILE A 72 10.91 38.15 -10.10
CA ILE A 72 10.17 38.04 -8.84
C ILE A 72 8.97 37.11 -9.01
N ARG A 73 8.21 37.27 -10.11
CA ARG A 73 7.06 36.41 -10.45
C ARG A 73 7.45 34.94 -10.59
N ASP A 74 8.54 34.66 -11.32
CA ASP A 74 9.09 33.30 -11.46
C ASP A 74 9.42 32.65 -10.12
N THR A 75 9.99 33.44 -9.20
CA THR A 75 10.37 32.96 -7.86
C THR A 75 9.13 32.65 -7.02
N GLU A 76 8.09 33.47 -7.13
CA GLU A 76 6.83 33.26 -6.42
C GLU A 76 6.09 32.02 -6.95
N ASP A 77 6.07 31.82 -8.26
CA ASP A 77 5.50 30.62 -8.90
C ASP A 77 6.22 29.34 -8.46
N LEU A 78 7.55 29.39 -8.31
CA LEU A 78 8.36 28.29 -7.76
C LEU A 78 7.98 27.99 -6.31
N LYS A 79 7.85 29.00 -5.45
CA LYS A 79 7.40 28.81 -4.05
C LYS A 79 6.01 28.19 -3.99
N TYR A 80 5.06 28.71 -4.77
CA TYR A 80 3.70 28.17 -4.84
C TYR A 80 3.69 26.71 -5.30
N THR A 81 4.53 26.36 -6.27
CA THR A 81 4.68 24.98 -6.74
C THR A 81 5.24 24.08 -5.63
N LEU A 82 6.26 24.52 -4.90
CA LEU A 82 6.82 23.79 -3.77
C LEU A 82 5.78 23.55 -2.67
N GLU A 83 5.01 24.58 -2.31
CA GLU A 83 3.90 24.48 -1.35
C GLU A 83 2.85 23.46 -1.81
N THR A 84 2.49 23.48 -3.09
CA THR A 84 1.53 22.53 -3.68
C THR A 84 2.04 21.09 -3.54
N VAL A 85 3.31 20.83 -3.87
CA VAL A 85 3.92 19.49 -3.74
C VAL A 85 3.95 19.05 -2.26
N ASN A 86 4.32 19.95 -1.35
CA ASN A 86 4.30 19.68 0.09
C ASN A 86 2.88 19.40 0.60
N ALA A 87 1.87 20.10 0.08
CA ALA A 87 0.48 19.83 0.39
C ALA A 87 0.03 18.44 -0.10
N TRP A 88 0.51 17.99 -1.26
CA TRP A 88 0.25 16.62 -1.74
C TRP A 88 0.89 15.56 -0.86
N ILE A 89 2.13 15.77 -0.40
CA ILE A 89 2.79 14.89 0.57
C ILE A 89 1.96 14.81 1.85
N SER A 90 1.60 15.95 2.41
CA SER A 90 0.80 16.04 3.64
C SER A 90 -0.55 15.34 3.50
N ASN A 91 -1.25 15.53 2.37
CA ASN A 91 -2.52 14.86 2.08
C ASN A 91 -2.34 13.33 1.99
N CYS A 92 -1.25 12.84 1.39
CA CYS A 92 -0.94 11.41 1.35
C CYS A 92 -0.73 10.84 2.75
N ASP A 93 0.04 11.53 3.59
CA ASP A 93 0.34 11.12 4.96
C ASP A 93 -0.92 11.13 5.83
N GLN A 94 -1.77 12.15 5.70
CA GLN A 94 -3.07 12.20 6.38
C GLN A 94 -3.97 11.01 6.00
N LYS A 95 -4.14 10.74 4.70
CA LYS A 95 -4.94 9.60 4.22
C LYS A 95 -4.40 8.26 4.72
N THR A 96 -3.08 8.12 4.72
CA THR A 96 -2.40 6.91 5.20
C THR A 96 -2.59 6.72 6.69
N ASN A 97 -2.44 7.78 7.49
CA ASN A 97 -2.63 7.75 8.95
C ASN A 97 -4.07 7.44 9.35
N ILE A 98 -5.05 8.02 8.66
CA ILE A 98 -6.47 7.71 8.88
C ILE A 98 -6.72 6.22 8.64
N LEU A 99 -6.24 5.68 7.52
CA LEU A 99 -6.42 4.27 7.18
C LEU A 99 -5.73 3.34 8.18
N LEU A 100 -4.49 3.65 8.58
CA LEU A 100 -3.74 2.87 9.55
C LEU A 100 -4.44 2.86 10.92
N SER A 101 -5.03 3.98 11.32
CA SER A 101 -5.81 4.11 12.56
C SER A 101 -7.05 3.22 12.52
N ILE A 102 -7.81 3.24 11.42
CA ILE A 102 -8.98 2.37 11.23
C ILE A 102 -8.58 0.90 11.33
N MET A 103 -7.47 0.51 10.68
CA MET A 103 -6.97 -0.86 10.75
C MET A 103 -6.51 -1.24 12.17
N GLY A 104 -5.83 -0.34 12.88
CA GLY A 104 -5.40 -0.56 14.27
C GLY A 104 -6.59 -0.82 15.20
N VAL A 105 -7.65 -0.02 15.09
CA VAL A 105 -8.89 -0.21 15.86
C VAL A 105 -9.55 -1.54 15.48
N ALA A 106 -9.68 -1.85 14.18
CA ALA A 106 -10.29 -3.09 13.73
C ALA A 106 -9.54 -4.33 14.23
N ILE A 107 -8.19 -4.33 14.15
CA ILE A 107 -7.35 -5.41 14.68
C ILE A 107 -7.55 -5.56 16.19
N THR A 108 -7.57 -4.45 16.92
CA THR A 108 -7.78 -4.45 18.39
C THR A 108 -9.12 -5.06 18.76
N ILE A 109 -10.20 -4.69 18.07
CA ILE A 109 -11.54 -5.27 18.28
C ILE A 109 -11.54 -6.77 17.98
N LEU A 110 -10.96 -7.17 16.85
CA LEU A 110 -10.88 -8.58 16.46
C LEU A 110 -10.14 -9.42 17.51
N LEU A 111 -9.02 -8.92 18.04
CA LEU A 111 -8.22 -9.61 19.05
C LEU A 111 -8.87 -9.61 20.44
N SER A 112 -9.57 -8.54 20.81
CA SER A 112 -10.21 -8.41 22.12
C SER A 112 -11.52 -9.20 22.22
N SER A 113 -12.18 -9.42 21.09
CA SER A 113 -13.43 -10.18 21.05
C SER A 113 -13.21 -11.68 21.23
N ASP A 114 -14.27 -12.40 21.63
CA ASP A 114 -14.29 -13.87 21.67
C ASP A 114 -14.02 -14.53 20.30
N PHE A 115 -13.89 -13.74 19.23
CA PHE A 115 -13.54 -14.21 17.90
C PHE A 115 -12.27 -15.07 17.90
N VAL A 116 -11.21 -14.67 18.60
CA VAL A 116 -9.96 -15.46 18.66
C VAL A 116 -10.19 -16.80 19.36
N ILE A 117 -10.97 -16.80 20.44
CA ILE A 117 -11.33 -18.02 21.18
C ILE A 117 -12.15 -18.95 20.28
N LYS A 118 -13.14 -18.41 19.57
CA LYS A 118 -13.97 -19.15 18.61
C LYS A 118 -13.14 -19.69 17.45
N LEU A 119 -12.25 -18.90 16.85
CA LEU A 119 -11.31 -19.35 15.83
C LEU A 119 -10.44 -20.51 16.31
N ARG A 120 -9.92 -20.41 17.54
CA ARG A 120 -9.10 -21.47 18.14
C ARG A 120 -9.89 -22.77 18.29
N GLN A 121 -11.12 -22.72 18.77
CA GLN A 121 -11.95 -23.89 18.98
C GLN A 121 -12.42 -24.53 17.68
N ILE A 122 -12.87 -23.70 16.73
CA ILE A 122 -13.52 -24.14 15.49
C ILE A 122 -12.50 -24.60 14.43
N ILE A 123 -11.35 -23.94 14.35
CA ILE A 123 -10.36 -24.15 13.28
C ILE A 123 -9.07 -24.75 13.82
N PHE A 124 -8.39 -24.08 14.76
CA PHE A 124 -7.04 -24.51 15.16
C PHE A 124 -7.02 -25.83 15.93
N THR A 125 -7.93 -26.03 16.88
CA THR A 125 -7.98 -27.25 17.71
C THR A 125 -8.16 -28.52 16.86
N PRO A 126 -9.18 -28.63 15.98
CA PRO A 126 -9.33 -29.82 15.14
C PRO A 126 -8.19 -29.98 14.12
N PHE A 127 -7.60 -28.88 13.64
CA PHE A 127 -6.45 -28.95 12.72
C PHE A 127 -5.19 -29.48 13.41
N VAL A 128 -4.87 -28.98 14.60
CA VAL A 128 -3.73 -29.44 15.41
C VAL A 128 -3.92 -30.88 15.87
N GLN A 129 -5.12 -31.26 16.33
CA GLN A 129 -5.40 -32.64 16.74
C GLN A 129 -5.24 -33.64 15.57
N TYR A 130 -5.70 -33.25 14.37
CA TYR A 130 -5.48 -34.05 13.16
C TYR A 130 -3.99 -34.20 12.82
N TRP A 131 -3.22 -33.11 12.89
CA TRP A 131 -1.78 -33.11 12.57
C TRP A 131 -0.92 -33.86 13.59
N THR A 132 -1.27 -33.76 14.88
CA THR A 132 -0.49 -34.35 15.99
C THR A 132 -0.78 -35.85 16.19
N GLY A 133 -1.78 -36.40 15.49
CA GLY A 133 -2.06 -37.83 15.49
C GLY A 133 -2.70 -38.35 16.78
N GLU A 134 -3.23 -37.47 17.64
CA GLU A 134 -4.02 -37.89 18.80
C GLU A 134 -5.28 -38.61 18.32
N ARG A 135 -5.31 -39.92 18.61
CA ARG A 135 -6.18 -40.95 18.02
C ARG A 135 -7.66 -40.73 18.34
N THR A 136 -8.27 -39.73 17.72
CA THR A 136 -9.72 -39.53 17.65
C THR A 136 -10.16 -39.76 16.20
N ASN A 137 -11.31 -40.40 15.99
CA ASN A 137 -11.90 -40.69 14.67
C ASN A 137 -12.36 -39.40 13.97
N ILE A 138 -11.46 -38.44 13.73
CA ILE A 138 -11.75 -37.19 13.05
C ILE A 138 -11.35 -37.36 11.59
N ALA A 139 -12.35 -37.56 10.72
CA ALA A 139 -12.15 -37.60 9.29
C ALA A 139 -11.64 -36.23 8.78
N PHE A 140 -10.74 -36.26 7.79
CA PHE A 140 -10.26 -35.05 7.11
C PHE A 140 -11.44 -34.29 6.50
N SER A 141 -11.63 -33.03 6.89
CA SER A 141 -12.65 -32.15 6.33
C SER A 141 -12.00 -31.07 5.48
N LEU A 142 -12.17 -31.20 4.16
CA LEU A 142 -11.63 -30.26 3.18
C LEU A 142 -12.13 -28.82 3.41
N GLY A 143 -13.38 -28.65 3.86
CA GLY A 143 -13.95 -27.35 4.22
C GLY A 143 -13.17 -26.65 5.34
N LYS A 144 -12.90 -27.34 6.45
CA LYS A 144 -12.13 -26.80 7.59
C LYS A 144 -10.71 -26.40 7.17
N SER A 145 -10.06 -27.23 6.36
CA SER A 145 -8.72 -26.94 5.82
C SER A 145 -8.72 -25.67 4.97
N CYS A 146 -9.78 -25.41 4.19
CA CYS A 146 -9.82 -24.21 3.38
C CYS A 146 -10.09 -22.94 4.18
N VAL A 147 -11.00 -22.98 5.17
CA VAL A 147 -11.20 -21.83 6.06
C VAL A 147 -9.90 -21.47 6.79
N PHE A 148 -9.09 -22.47 7.16
CA PHE A 148 -7.76 -22.24 7.72
C PHE A 148 -6.80 -21.53 6.75
N ILE A 149 -6.74 -21.95 5.48
CA ILE A 149 -5.94 -21.29 4.44
C ILE A 149 -6.42 -19.85 4.20
N LEU A 150 -7.75 -19.64 4.16
CA LEU A 150 -8.36 -18.33 3.99
C LEU A 150 -8.05 -17.40 5.18
N LEU A 151 -8.02 -17.94 6.40
CA LEU A 151 -7.60 -17.20 7.59
C LEU A 151 -6.12 -16.78 7.49
N LEU A 152 -5.24 -17.70 7.12
CA LEU A 152 -3.82 -17.42 6.96
C LEU A 152 -3.55 -16.37 5.86
N SER A 153 -4.25 -16.48 4.73
CA SER A 153 -4.15 -15.49 3.64
C SER A 153 -4.67 -14.11 4.06
N SER A 154 -5.78 -14.05 4.81
CA SER A 154 -6.31 -12.80 5.37
C SER A 154 -5.29 -12.13 6.30
N ALA A 155 -4.66 -12.90 7.21
CA ALA A 155 -3.61 -12.39 8.07
C ALA A 155 -2.40 -11.86 7.27
N ALA A 156 -1.98 -12.59 6.22
CA ALA A 156 -0.92 -12.13 5.33
C ALA A 156 -1.28 -10.82 4.60
N PHE A 157 -2.54 -10.66 4.17
CA PHE A 157 -3.01 -9.43 3.52
C PHE A 157 -3.04 -8.23 4.47
N VAL A 158 -3.43 -8.43 5.74
CA VAL A 158 -3.30 -7.39 6.78
C VAL A 158 -1.85 -6.91 6.88
N ILE A 159 -0.92 -7.86 7.05
CA ILE A 159 0.51 -7.54 7.20
C ILE A 159 1.04 -6.80 5.97
N LYS A 160 0.71 -7.28 4.76
CA LYS A 160 1.10 -6.62 3.50
C LYS A 160 0.53 -5.21 3.39
N SER A 161 -0.74 -5.02 3.71
CA SER A 161 -1.37 -3.69 3.68
C SER A 161 -0.68 -2.73 4.65
N CYS A 162 -0.52 -3.12 5.92
CA CYS A 162 0.18 -2.33 6.93
C CYS A 162 1.60 -1.99 6.49
N HIS A 163 2.36 -2.97 5.98
CA HIS A 163 3.73 -2.75 5.51
C HIS A 163 3.82 -1.65 4.44
N TYR A 164 2.95 -1.70 3.42
CA TYR A 164 2.95 -0.66 2.37
C TYR A 164 2.48 0.70 2.88
N LEU A 165 1.54 0.77 3.82
CA LEU A 165 1.12 2.04 4.42
C LEU A 165 2.22 2.64 5.31
N PHE A 166 2.90 1.83 6.12
CA PHE A 166 4.08 2.31 6.86
C PHE A 166 5.17 2.79 5.91
N LYS A 167 5.40 2.07 4.81
CA LYS A 167 6.33 2.51 3.76
C LYS A 167 5.87 3.80 3.08
N ALA A 168 4.58 4.07 2.95
CA ALA A 168 4.07 5.33 2.43
C ALA A 168 4.34 6.50 3.41
N ILE A 169 4.25 6.29 4.72
CA ILE A 169 4.61 7.33 5.70
C ILE A 169 6.12 7.55 5.72
N GLY A 170 6.89 6.45 5.78
CA GLY A 170 8.35 6.47 5.89
C GLY A 170 9.11 6.57 4.57
N ALA A 171 8.43 6.75 3.43
CA ALA A 171 9.07 6.84 2.13
C ALA A 171 9.99 8.06 2.10
N ASN A 172 11.28 7.76 2.23
CA ASN A 172 12.37 8.71 2.09
C ASN A 172 13.15 8.35 0.82
N ILE A 173 13.77 9.36 0.20
CA ILE A 173 14.64 9.19 -0.94
C ILE A 173 16.08 9.33 -0.46
N ASP A 174 16.95 8.44 -0.94
CA ASP A 174 18.38 8.62 -0.77
C ASP A 174 18.86 9.73 -1.71
N TYR A 175 19.04 10.91 -1.12
CA TYR A 175 19.52 12.09 -1.83
C TYR A 175 20.92 11.88 -2.42
N THR A 176 21.79 11.15 -1.72
CA THR A 176 23.16 10.87 -2.19
C THR A 176 23.13 10.00 -3.43
N ALA A 177 22.30 8.95 -3.45
CA ALA A 177 22.10 8.13 -4.64
C ALA A 177 21.55 8.95 -5.81
N MET A 178 20.59 9.84 -5.55
CA MET A 178 19.98 10.68 -6.58
C MET A 178 20.93 11.76 -7.14
N TYR A 179 21.78 12.35 -6.29
CA TYR A 179 22.85 13.26 -6.72
C TYR A 179 23.86 12.55 -7.64
N ASN A 180 24.26 11.32 -7.30
CA ASN A 180 25.17 10.54 -8.13
C ASN A 180 24.61 10.26 -9.53
N THR A 181 23.28 10.11 -9.66
CA THR A 181 22.61 9.95 -10.97
C THR A 181 22.39 11.29 -11.70
N ASN A 182 22.29 12.40 -10.96
CA ASN A 182 21.98 13.72 -11.52
C ASN A 182 22.98 14.76 -10.97
N PRO A 183 24.21 14.82 -11.48
CA PRO A 183 25.26 15.71 -10.95
C PRO A 183 24.96 17.20 -11.13
N GLN A 184 23.90 17.55 -11.89
CA GLN A 184 23.38 18.92 -12.04
C GLN A 184 22.52 19.37 -10.86
N LEU A 185 22.10 18.46 -9.97
CA LEU A 185 21.46 18.88 -8.72
C LEU A 185 22.49 19.55 -7.82
N PRO A 186 22.10 20.58 -7.03
CA PRO A 186 22.96 21.10 -5.99
C PRO A 186 23.32 19.98 -5.00
N LYS A 187 24.50 20.07 -4.36
CA LYS A 187 24.94 19.04 -3.37
C LYS A 187 24.14 19.07 -2.08
N GLN A 188 23.55 20.22 -1.77
CA GLN A 188 22.73 20.45 -0.60
C GLN A 188 21.75 21.56 -0.89
N SER A 189 20.59 21.52 -0.23
CA SER A 189 19.60 22.58 -0.29
C SER A 189 19.75 23.49 0.94
N TYR A 190 19.91 24.79 0.73
CA TYR A 190 20.11 25.77 1.81
C TYR A 190 18.80 26.24 2.42
N ILE A 191 17.69 26.13 1.69
CA ILE A 191 16.33 26.34 2.23
C ILE A 191 15.74 25.09 2.89
N PHE A 192 16.46 23.95 2.89
CA PHE A 192 15.99 22.73 3.56
C PHE A 192 16.29 22.76 5.06
N PHE A 193 15.26 22.57 5.89
CA PHE A 193 15.36 22.71 7.34
C PHE A 193 16.46 21.86 7.99
N LYS A 194 16.73 20.66 7.47
CA LYS A 194 17.78 19.79 8.00
C LYS A 194 19.16 20.41 7.77
N THR A 195 19.41 20.95 6.59
CA THR A 195 20.67 21.65 6.27
C THR A 195 20.83 22.87 7.16
N ILE A 196 19.78 23.67 7.32
CA ILE A 196 19.77 24.85 8.20
C ILE A 196 20.05 24.47 9.65
N SER A 197 19.50 23.36 10.14
CA SER A 197 19.75 22.89 11.51
C SER A 197 21.19 22.43 11.77
N GLN A 198 21.95 22.12 10.71
CA GLN A 198 23.32 21.61 10.81
C GLN A 198 24.39 22.70 10.65
N MET A 199 24.01 23.88 10.17
CA MET A 199 24.91 25.03 10.01
C MET A 199 24.86 25.96 11.23
N SER A 200 25.93 26.73 11.43
CA SER A 200 25.91 27.84 12.39
C SER A 200 25.16 29.05 11.83
N TYR A 201 24.62 29.89 12.71
CA TYR A 201 23.90 31.11 12.31
C TYR A 201 24.74 32.03 11.41
N LYS A 202 26.05 32.16 11.71
CA LYS A 202 26.96 32.98 10.91
C LYS A 202 27.15 32.42 9.49
N GLN A 203 27.29 31.11 9.36
CA GLN A 203 27.37 30.45 8.05
C GLN A 203 26.08 30.65 7.25
N PHE A 204 24.91 30.53 7.90
CA PHE A 204 23.63 30.78 7.23
C PHE A 204 23.50 32.22 6.71
N GLN A 205 24.08 33.20 7.42
CA GLN A 205 24.04 34.62 7.03
C GLN A 205 25.02 34.95 5.90
N ASP A 206 26.21 34.34 5.90
CA ASP A 206 27.32 34.68 4.99
C ASP A 206 27.25 33.90 3.65
N ASP A 207 26.60 32.73 3.61
CA ASP A 207 26.53 31.90 2.40
C ASP A 207 25.62 32.52 1.33
N TYR A 208 26.13 32.62 0.09
CA TYR A 208 25.33 33.02 -1.07
C TYR A 208 24.40 31.88 -1.48
N ILE A 209 23.09 32.14 -1.48
CA ILE A 209 22.05 31.17 -1.80
C ILE A 209 21.38 31.59 -3.11
N ASP A 210 21.56 30.79 -4.18
CA ASP A 210 20.68 30.88 -5.36
C ASP A 210 19.32 30.26 -5.01
N ILE A 211 18.39 31.12 -4.59
CA ILE A 211 17.04 30.73 -4.18
C ILE A 211 16.28 30.04 -5.31
N LYS A 212 16.48 30.47 -6.58
CA LYS A 212 15.74 29.90 -7.71
C LYS A 212 16.19 28.47 -8.00
N GLU A 213 17.49 28.24 -8.04
CA GLU A 213 18.05 26.90 -8.24
C GLU A 213 17.68 25.97 -7.09
N ASP A 214 17.75 26.45 -5.86
CA ASP A 214 17.44 25.66 -4.67
C ASP A 214 15.94 25.28 -4.60
N LEU A 215 15.04 26.21 -4.96
CA LEU A 215 13.60 25.93 -5.08
C LEU A 215 13.32 24.85 -6.14
N LYS A 216 13.95 24.93 -7.32
CA LYS A 216 13.80 23.92 -8.38
C LYS A 216 14.27 22.54 -7.90
N ALA A 217 15.40 22.49 -7.20
CA ALA A 217 15.91 21.25 -6.62
C ALA A 217 14.92 20.68 -5.60
N GLN A 218 14.40 21.48 -4.66
CA GLN A 218 13.42 21.01 -3.69
C GLN A 218 12.12 20.52 -4.33
N ILE A 219 11.59 21.23 -5.33
CA ILE A 219 10.40 20.80 -6.08
C ILE A 219 10.65 19.43 -6.71
N TYR A 220 11.81 19.24 -7.35
CA TYR A 220 12.17 17.96 -7.96
C TYR A 220 12.22 16.82 -6.93
N VAL A 221 12.96 17.01 -5.83
CA VAL A 221 13.11 16.00 -4.78
C VAL A 221 11.76 15.68 -4.12
N ASN A 222 11.02 16.71 -3.72
CA ASN A 222 9.74 16.53 -3.03
C ASN A 222 8.70 15.90 -3.95
N SER A 223 8.74 16.19 -5.26
CA SER A 223 7.87 15.53 -6.23
C SER A 223 8.15 14.03 -6.30
N LYS A 224 9.41 13.61 -6.32
CA LYS A 224 9.79 12.19 -6.28
C LYS A 224 9.35 11.52 -4.98
N ILE A 225 9.50 12.20 -3.84
CA ILE A 225 9.02 11.71 -2.54
C ILE A 225 7.51 11.51 -2.61
N ALA A 226 6.77 12.52 -3.06
CA ALA A 226 5.31 12.46 -3.22
C ALA A 226 4.90 11.28 -4.09
N THR A 227 5.53 11.08 -5.25
CA THR A 227 5.25 9.94 -6.12
C THR A 227 5.44 8.61 -5.40
N ASN A 228 6.59 8.39 -4.76
CA ASN A 228 6.87 7.16 -4.03
C ASN A 228 5.87 6.93 -2.87
N LYS A 229 5.50 7.98 -2.12
CA LYS A 229 4.46 7.92 -1.09
C LYS A 229 3.13 7.45 -1.65
N PHE A 230 2.66 8.08 -2.72
CA PHE A 230 1.38 7.73 -3.37
C PHE A 230 1.38 6.33 -3.98
N GLU A 231 2.50 5.87 -4.53
CA GLU A 231 2.64 4.51 -5.06
C GLU A 231 2.52 3.47 -3.95
N ASN A 232 3.25 3.65 -2.85
CA ASN A 232 3.16 2.74 -1.69
C ASN A 232 1.74 2.80 -1.07
N TYR A 233 1.13 3.98 -0.96
CA TYR A 233 -0.26 4.12 -0.52
C TYR A 233 -1.23 3.36 -1.44
N LYS A 234 -1.07 3.47 -2.76
CA LYS A 234 -1.90 2.74 -3.74
C LYS A 234 -1.75 1.22 -3.61
N GLN A 235 -0.55 0.73 -3.29
CA GLN A 235 -0.33 -0.69 -3.01
C GLN A 235 -0.97 -1.11 -1.69
N GLY A 236 -0.78 -0.33 -0.61
CA GLY A 236 -1.40 -0.58 0.69
C GLY A 236 -2.93 -0.63 0.61
N MET A 237 -3.54 0.34 -0.08
CA MET A 237 -4.97 0.39 -0.37
C MET A 237 -5.48 -0.81 -1.16
N PHE A 238 -4.67 -1.36 -2.06
CA PHE A 238 -5.06 -2.53 -2.82
C PHE A 238 -5.11 -3.79 -1.97
N TRP A 239 -4.06 -4.04 -1.19
CA TRP A 239 -4.05 -5.15 -0.24
C TRP A 239 -5.17 -5.01 0.80
N PHE A 240 -5.48 -3.77 1.21
CA PHE A 240 -6.63 -3.49 2.08
C PHE A 240 -7.97 -3.89 1.42
N LYS A 241 -8.18 -3.55 0.13
CA LYS A 241 -9.39 -3.98 -0.59
C LYS A 241 -9.50 -5.50 -0.69
N ILE A 242 -8.39 -6.19 -0.98
CA ILE A 242 -8.36 -7.67 -1.00
C ILE A 242 -8.69 -8.21 0.40
N LEU A 243 -8.11 -7.63 1.45
CA LEU A 243 -8.39 -8.01 2.83
C LEU A 243 -9.88 -7.89 3.16
N LEU A 244 -10.55 -6.81 2.78
CA LEU A 244 -11.99 -6.63 3.02
C LEU A 244 -12.80 -7.76 2.36
N ILE A 245 -12.50 -8.07 1.10
CA ILE A 245 -13.16 -9.18 0.37
C ILE A 245 -12.87 -10.51 1.08
N SER A 246 -11.60 -10.77 1.41
CA SER A 246 -11.17 -11.99 2.10
C SER A 246 -11.85 -12.17 3.46
N THR A 247 -12.06 -11.08 4.19
CA THR A 247 -12.73 -11.09 5.51
C THR A 247 -14.22 -11.40 5.39
N VAL A 248 -14.92 -10.82 4.42
CA VAL A 248 -16.34 -11.15 4.14
C VAL A 248 -16.47 -12.62 3.74
N MET A 249 -15.57 -13.10 2.87
CA MET A 249 -15.52 -14.50 2.47
C MET A 249 -15.30 -15.43 3.66
N LEU A 250 -14.43 -15.04 4.59
CA LEU A 250 -14.14 -15.79 5.81
C LEU A 250 -15.35 -15.85 6.72
N PHE A 251 -16.04 -14.73 6.91
CA PHE A 251 -17.26 -14.68 7.71
C PHE A 251 -18.35 -15.62 7.15
N ILE A 252 -18.61 -15.56 5.85
CA ILE A 252 -19.60 -16.44 5.19
C ILE A 252 -19.18 -17.92 5.32
N SER A 253 -17.90 -18.22 5.11
CA SER A 253 -17.38 -19.59 5.19
C SER A 253 -17.51 -20.17 6.61
N ILE A 254 -17.28 -19.35 7.65
CA ILE A 254 -17.49 -19.75 9.04
C ILE A 254 -18.98 -19.93 9.34
N MET A 255 -19.86 -19.05 8.85
CA MET A 255 -21.30 -19.16 9.09
C MET A 255 -21.93 -20.40 8.44
N ILE A 256 -21.44 -20.80 7.27
CA ILE A 256 -21.97 -21.95 6.54
C ILE A 256 -21.52 -23.27 7.18
N MET A 257 -20.40 -23.29 7.90
CA MET A 257 -19.81 -24.49 8.49
C MET A 257 -20.53 -24.93 9.76
#